data_AF-A0AAW7X399-F1
#
_entry.id   AF-A0AAW7X399-F1
#
_cell.length_a   1.000
_cell.length_b   1.000
_cell.length_c   1.000
_cell.angle_alpha   90.00
_cell.angle_beta   90.00
_cell.angle_gamma   90.00
#
_symmetry.space_group_name_H-M   'P 1'
#
loop_
_entity.id
_entity.type
_entity.pdbx_description
1 polymer ?
#
loop_
_entity_poly.entity_id
_entity_poly.type
_entity_poly.pdbx_seq_one_letter_code
_entity_poly.pdbx_strand_id
1 'polypeptide(L)' 'MKKTCSYTAMHFTIAFGVAWMLTGDFVVGGLVAIVEPAVNSVAYFFHERAWARIAARPSVVA' A
#
# COMPACT_ATOMS: atom_id res chain seq x y z
N MET A 1 -5.84 17.78 9.99
CA MET A 1 -5.21 16.51 10.41
C MET A 1 -6.17 15.46 10.99
N LYS A 2 -7.38 15.83 11.47
CA LYS A 2 -8.39 14.85 11.95
C LYS A 2 -8.88 13.89 10.84
N LYS A 3 -9.08 14.40 9.61
CA LYS A 3 -9.56 13.61 8.45
C LYS A 3 -8.59 12.50 8.03
N THR A 4 -7.28 12.78 8.01
CA THR A 4 -6.25 11.80 7.64
C THR A 4 -6.13 10.67 8.66
N CYS A 5 -6.25 11.01 9.95
CA CYS A 5 -6.21 10.04 11.03
C CYS A 5 -7.44 9.11 10.99
N SER A 6 -8.65 9.66 10.79
CA SER A 6 -9.87 8.86 10.63
C SER A 6 -9.82 7.95 9.41
N TYR A 7 -9.24 8.41 8.29
CA TYR A 7 -9.09 7.58 7.09
C TYR A 7 -8.14 6.40 7.33
N THR A 8 -7.00 6.64 7.99
CA THR A 8 -6.03 5.58 8.32
C THR A 8 -6.63 4.58 9.30
N ALA A 9 -7.34 5.05 10.33
CA ALA A 9 -8.01 4.19 11.30
C ALA A 9 -9.12 3.33 10.66
N MET A 10 -9.92 3.91 9.75
CA MET A 10 -10.95 3.18 9.01
C MET A 10 -10.34 2.09 8.13
N HIS A 11 -9.23 2.40 7.44
CA HIS A 11 -8.50 1.45 6.62
C HIS A 11 -7.98 0.25 7.43
N PHE A 12 -7.29 0.51 8.55
CA PHE A 12 -6.82 -0.54 9.47
C PHE A 12 -7.97 -1.40 9.98
N THR A 13 -9.10 -0.79 10.34
CA THR A 13 -10.27 -1.51 10.87
C THR A 13 -10.89 -2.43 9.81
N ILE A 14 -11.03 -1.96 8.56
CA ILE A 14 -11.58 -2.77 7.46
C ILE A 14 -10.62 -3.90 7.08
N ALA A 15 -9.33 -3.60 6.92
CA ALA A 15 -8.31 -4.59 6.58
C ALA A 15 -8.22 -5.71 7.62
N PHE A 16 -8.20 -5.33 8.91
CA PHE A 16 -8.22 -6.28 10.03
C PHE A 16 -9.52 -7.10 10.06
N GLY A 17 -10.68 -6.44 9.91
CA GLY A 17 -11.99 -7.09 9.95
C GLY A 17 -12.18 -8.11 8.82
N VAL A 18 -11.80 -7.76 7.59
CA VAL A 18 -11.91 -8.65 6.42
C VAL A 18 -10.95 -9.84 6.54
N ALA A 19 -9.71 -9.59 6.94
CA ALA A 19 -8.71 -10.65 7.13
C ALA A 19 -9.07 -11.61 8.27
N TRP A 20 -9.60 -11.08 9.38
CA TRP A 20 -10.11 -11.89 10.47
C TRP A 20 -11.35 -12.70 10.05
N MET A 21 -12.27 -12.10 9.28
CA MET A 21 -13.47 -12.80 8.79
C MET A 21 -13.15 -13.94 7.81
N LEU A 22 -12.09 -13.79 7.00
CA LEU A 22 -11.64 -14.82 6.06
C LEU A 22 -10.83 -15.93 6.73
N THR A 23 -10.03 -15.59 7.76
CA THR A 23 -9.05 -16.54 8.33
C THR A 23 -9.50 -17.13 9.67
N GLY A 24 -10.35 -16.43 10.41
CA GLY A 24 -10.70 -16.74 11.80
C GLY A 24 -9.58 -16.44 12.81
N ASP A 25 -8.42 -15.96 12.34
CA ASP A 25 -7.20 -15.77 13.13
C ASP A 25 -6.82 -14.28 13.23
N PHE A 26 -6.63 -13.82 14.46
CA PHE A 26 -6.32 -12.42 14.78
C PHE A 26 -4.90 -12.00 14.35
N VAL A 27 -3.96 -12.95 14.24
CA VAL A 27 -2.57 -12.70 13.83
C VAL A 27 -2.52 -12.30 12.36
N VAL A 28 -3.26 -13.01 11.51
CA VAL A 28 -3.34 -12.70 10.09
C VAL A 28 -4.00 -11.34 9.85
N GLY A 29 -5.02 -10.99 10.64
CA GLY A 29 -5.63 -9.66 10.61
C GLY A 29 -4.65 -8.51 10.86
N GLY A 30 -3.79 -8.65 11.87
CA GLY A 30 -2.76 -7.66 12.18
C GLY A 30 -1.69 -7.58 11.09
N LEU A 31 -1.28 -8.72 10.53
CA LEU A 31 -0.29 -8.80 9.46
C LEU A 31 -0.78 -8.12 8.17
N VAL A 32 -2.04 -8.36 7.78
CA VAL A 32 -2.66 -7.74 6.60
C VAL A 32 -2.71 -6.21 6.73
N ALA A 33 -3.03 -5.71 7.91
CA ALA A 33 -3.13 -4.27 8.16
C ALA A 33 -1.79 -3.52 7.97
N ILE A 34 -0.65 -4.22 8.11
CA ILE A 34 0.70 -3.66 7.87
C ILE A 34 1.18 -4.01 6.45
N VAL A 35 0.82 -5.19 5.94
CA VAL A 35 1.21 -5.66 4.61
C VAL A 35 0.67 -4.75 3.51
N GLU A 36 -0.58 -4.29 3.60
CA GLU A 36 -1.18 -3.44 2.57
C GLU A 36 -0.40 -2.13 2.33
N PRO A 37 -0.11 -1.28 3.34
CA PRO A 37 0.71 -0.09 3.15
C PRO A 37 2.17 -0.39 2.82
N ALA A 38 2.72 -1.52 3.30
CA ALA A 38 4.09 -1.92 2.99
C ALA A 38 4.24 -2.31 1.50
N VAL A 39 3.31 -3.14 0.99
CA VAL A 39 3.28 -3.53 -0.42
C VAL A 39 3.01 -2.32 -1.30
N ASN A 40 2.09 -1.43 -0.91
CA ASN A 40 1.84 -0.20 -1.67
C ASN A 40 3.08 0.69 -1.73
N SER A 41 3.81 0.84 -0.62
CA SER A 41 5.06 1.62 -0.57
C SER A 41 6.17 0.98 -1.41
N VAL A 42 6.32 -0.35 -1.35
CA VAL A 42 7.30 -1.09 -2.16
C VAL A 42 6.93 -1.01 -3.64
N ALA A 43 5.67 -1.26 -3.98
CA ALA A 43 5.16 -1.17 -5.34
C ALA A 43 5.35 0.24 -5.91
N TYR A 44 5.08 1.29 -5.11
CA TYR A 44 5.32 2.67 -5.50
C TYR A 44 6.81 2.94 -5.75
N PHE A 45 7.70 2.46 -4.88
CA PHE A 45 9.15 2.59 -5.07
C PHE A 45 9.65 1.87 -6.33
N PHE A 46 9.17 0.66 -6.60
CA PHE A 46 9.47 -0.06 -7.84
C PHE A 46 8.85 0.62 -9.06
N HIS A 47 7.64 1.16 -8.94
CA HIS A 47 6.95 1.89 -9.99
C HIS A 47 7.72 3.16 -10.36
N GLU A 48 8.10 3.99 -9.39
CA GLU A 48 8.96 5.15 -9.61
C GLU A 48 10.31 4.75 -10.23
N ARG A 49 10.93 3.68 -9.74
CA ARG A 49 12.24 3.24 -10.26
C ARG A 49 12.15 2.66 -11.67
N ALA A 50 11.06 1.98 -12.00
CA ALA A 50 10.78 1.51 -13.36
C ALA A 50 10.45 2.69 -14.28
N TRP A 51 9.62 3.62 -13.83
CA TRP A 51 9.23 4.81 -14.58
C TRP A 51 10.41 5.76 -14.78
N ALA A 52 11.29 5.93 -13.80
CA ALA A 52 12.52 6.70 -13.92
C ALA A 52 13.47 6.10 -14.97
N ARG A 53 13.54 4.78 -15.08
CA ARG A 53 14.32 4.10 -16.14
C ARG A 53 13.69 4.26 -17.53
N ILE A 54 12.37 4.29 -17.60
CA ILE A 54 11.63 4.50 -18.85
C ILE A 54 11.69 5.98 -19.28
N ALA A 55 11.55 6.92 -18.34
CA ALA A 55 11.68 8.36 -18.52
C ALA A 55 13.13 8.81 -18.77
N ALA A 56 14.12 8.01 -18.35
CA ALA A 56 15.53 8.20 -18.71
C ALA A 56 15.86 7.79 -20.15
N ARG A 57 14.89 7.36 -20.97
CA ARG A 57 15.01 7.60 -22.42
C ARG A 57 14.80 9.10 -22.59
N PRO A 58 15.85 9.90 -22.83
CA PRO A 58 15.61 11.26 -23.25
C PRO A 58 14.78 11.12 -24.52
N SER A 59 13.73 11.92 -24.66
CA SER A 59 13.26 12.31 -25.97
C SER A 59 14.42 12.99 -26.70
N VAL A 60 15.34 12.18 -27.24
CA VAL A 60 16.15 12.50 -28.40
C VAL A 60 15.17 12.52 -29.56
N VAL A 61 14.41 13.60 -29.63
CA VAL A 61 13.69 14.08 -30.80
C VAL A 61 13.77 15.60 -30.62
N ALA A 62 14.89 16.19 -31.07
CA ALA A 62 15.11 16.70 -32.43
C ALA A 62 14.47 18.08 -32.59
#